data_AF-A0A8S0PLC6-F1
#
_entry.id   AF-A0A8S0PLC6-F1
#
_cell.length_a   1.000
_cell.length_b   1.000
_cell.length_c   1.000
_cell.angle_alpha   90.00
_cell.angle_beta   90.00
_cell.angle_gamma   90.00
#
_symmetry.space_group_name_H-M   'P 1'
#
loop_
_entity.id
_entity.type
_entity.pdbx_description
1 polymer ?
#
loop_
_entity_poly.entity_id
_entity_poly.type
_entity_poly.pdbx_seq_one_letter_code
_entity_poly.pdbx_strand_id
1 'polypeptide(L)'
;MTMNQRNTIDLEQGWDFMQQGITKLKNILEGLPEPQFSSEDYMMLYTTIYNMCTQKPPHDYSQQLYDKYRESFEEYITSTVLPSLREKHDEFMLRELVKRWLNHKIMVRWLSRFFHYLDRYFIARRSLPPLKEVGLTCFRDLVYQELNAKVRDHILSLV
;
A
#
# COMPACT_ATOMS: atom_id res chain seq x y z
N MET A 1 -8.52 30.11 23.23
CA MET A 1 -8.18 29.18 22.15
C MET A 1 -9.27 28.13 22.10
N THR A 2 -10.21 28.26 21.16
CA THR A 2 -11.29 27.30 20.95
C THR A 2 -10.67 25.96 20.54
N MET A 3 -10.67 24.99 21.45
CA MET A 3 -10.41 23.61 21.10
C MET A 3 -11.50 23.22 20.11
N ASN A 4 -11.15 23.16 18.82
CA ASN A 4 -12.00 22.56 17.82
C ASN A 4 -12.15 21.10 18.28
N GLN A 5 -13.30 20.74 18.86
CA GLN A 5 -13.60 19.37 19.25
C GLN A 5 -13.55 18.56 17.95
N ARG A 6 -12.41 17.92 17.68
CA ARG A 6 -12.29 16.98 16.58
C ARG A 6 -13.16 15.79 16.96
N ASN A 7 -14.25 15.60 16.23
CA ASN A 7 -15.06 14.40 16.34
C ASN A 7 -14.14 13.20 16.11
N THR A 8 -14.28 12.17 16.95
CA THR A 8 -13.60 10.89 16.76
C THR A 8 -13.99 10.33 15.39
N ILE A 9 -12.99 9.97 14.59
CA ILE A 9 -13.16 9.25 13.34
C ILE A 9 -13.10 7.76 13.70
N ASP A 10 -14.16 7.02 13.40
CA ASP A 10 -14.18 5.57 13.58
C ASP A 10 -13.25 4.87 12.58
N LEU A 11 -12.73 3.70 12.96
CA LEU A 11 -11.77 2.97 12.14
C LEU A 11 -12.31 2.69 10.73
N GLU A 12 -13.53 2.18 10.64
CA GLU A 12 -14.19 1.86 9.36
C GLU A 12 -14.37 3.11 8.50
N GLN A 13 -14.97 4.17 9.06
CA GLN A 13 -15.17 5.44 8.35
C GLN A 13 -13.86 6.03 7.82
N GLY A 14 -12.82 6.09 8.67
CA GLY A 14 -11.54 6.63 8.27
C GLY A 14 -10.84 5.74 7.24
N TRP A 15 -10.96 4.42 7.38
CA TRP A 15 -10.39 3.46 6.44
C TRP A 15 -11.09 3.49 5.07
N ASP A 16 -12.42 3.62 5.03
CA ASP A 16 -13.18 3.73 3.78
C ASP A 16 -12.72 4.95 2.96
N PHE A 17 -12.49 6.08 3.64
CA PHE A 17 -11.93 7.27 3.00
C PHE A 17 -10.50 7.02 2.47
N MET A 18 -9.65 6.35 3.26
CA MET A 18 -8.31 5.97 2.82
C MET A 18 -8.35 5.01 1.63
N GLN A 19 -9.28 4.06 1.61
CA GLN A 19 -9.47 3.12 0.51
C GLN A 19 -9.86 3.83 -0.78
N GLN A 20 -10.66 4.89 -0.74
CA GLN A 20 -10.95 5.71 -1.93
C GLN A 20 -9.66 6.32 -2.51
N GLY A 21 -8.80 6.87 -1.65
CA GLY A 21 -7.48 7.37 -2.05
C GLY A 21 -6.57 6.28 -2.60
N ILE A 22 -6.56 5.10 -1.99
CA ILE A 22 -5.77 3.95 -2.46
C ILE A 22 -6.28 3.44 -3.81
N THR A 23 -7.60 3.37 -4.00
CA THR A 23 -8.22 2.97 -5.27
C THR A 23 -7.92 3.98 -6.37
N LYS A 24 -8.02 5.29 -6.09
CA LYS A 24 -7.57 6.34 -7.01
C LYS A 24 -6.11 6.12 -7.45
N LEU A 25 -5.22 5.82 -6.50
CA LEU A 25 -3.83 5.51 -6.82
C LEU A 25 -3.68 4.25 -7.67
N LYS A 26 -4.38 3.15 -7.34
CA LYS A 26 -4.40 1.92 -8.13
C LYS A 26 -4.85 2.22 -9.58
N ASN A 27 -5.91 2.98 -9.77
CA ASN A 27 -6.42 3.39 -11.09
C ASN A 27 -5.36 4.15 -11.91
N ILE A 28 -4.68 5.13 -11.29
CA ILE A 28 -3.59 5.89 -11.95
C ILE A 28 -2.46 4.95 -12.39
N LEU A 29 -2.07 3.99 -11.54
CA LEU A 29 -1.00 3.03 -11.83
C LEU A 29 -1.37 2.06 -12.96
N GLU A 30 -2.64 1.68 -13.05
CA GLU A 30 -3.17 0.85 -14.13
C GLU A 30 -3.47 1.62 -15.41
N GLY A 31 -3.31 2.95 -15.41
CA GLY A 31 -3.59 3.80 -16.57
C GLY A 31 -5.08 3.98 -16.85
N LEU A 32 -5.93 3.76 -15.85
CA LEU A 32 -7.36 4.04 -15.95
C LEU A 32 -7.63 5.56 -15.89
N PRO A 33 -8.75 6.04 -16.47
CA PRO A 33 -9.09 7.46 -16.44
C PRO A 33 -9.33 7.95 -15.00
N GLU A 34 -8.32 8.61 -14.43
CA GLU A 34 -8.36 9.11 -13.06
C GLU A 34 -7.56 10.42 -12.96
N PRO A 35 -8.09 11.47 -12.31
CA PRO A 35 -7.33 12.69 -12.09
C PRO A 35 -6.10 12.43 -11.21
N GLN A 36 -5.01 13.15 -11.48
CA GLN A 36 -3.83 13.13 -10.62
C GLN A 36 -4.16 13.64 -9.22
N PHE A 37 -3.36 13.24 -8.23
CA PHE A 37 -3.50 13.74 -6.87
C PHE A 37 -3.21 15.25 -6.81
N SER A 38 -4.17 16.00 -6.26
CA SER A 38 -3.99 17.39 -5.91
C SER A 38 -3.27 17.54 -4.55
N SER A 39 -2.85 18.76 -4.21
CA SER A 39 -2.34 19.04 -2.87
C SER A 39 -3.42 18.88 -1.80
N GLU A 40 -4.68 19.15 -2.15
CA GLU A 40 -5.83 18.98 -1.27
C GLU A 40 -6.09 17.51 -0.97
N ASP A 41 -6.07 16.64 -1.99
CA ASP A 41 -6.21 15.19 -1.80
C ASP A 41 -5.15 14.66 -0.84
N TYR A 42 -3.89 15.07 -1.06
CA TYR A 42 -2.78 14.71 -0.18
C TYR A 42 -3.01 15.18 1.25
N MET A 43 -3.42 16.44 1.42
CA MET A 43 -3.69 17.01 2.74
C MET A 43 -4.82 16.26 3.45
N MET A 44 -5.90 15.92 2.77
CA MET A 44 -7.02 15.19 3.35
C MET A 44 -6.59 13.79 3.80
N LEU A 45 -5.95 13.00 2.93
CA LEU A 45 -5.51 11.64 3.26
C LEU A 45 -4.50 11.63 4.41
N TYR A 46 -3.50 12.52 4.37
CA TYR A 46 -2.54 12.65 5.46
C TYR A 46 -3.22 13.07 6.78
N THR A 47 -4.14 14.04 6.72
CA THR A 47 -4.85 14.54 7.91
C THR A 47 -5.75 13.47 8.52
N THR A 48 -6.39 12.63 7.71
CA THR A 48 -7.18 11.49 8.19
C THR A 48 -6.31 10.52 8.99
N ILE A 49 -5.18 10.07 8.43
CA ILE A 49 -4.24 9.20 9.16
C ILE A 49 -3.73 9.87 10.43
N TYR A 50 -3.30 11.13 10.33
CA TYR A 50 -2.84 11.89 11.49
C TYR A 50 -3.89 11.94 12.61
N ASN A 51 -5.14 12.24 12.29
CA ASN A 51 -6.22 12.34 13.27
C ASN A 51 -6.50 10.98 13.92
N MET A 52 -6.61 9.91 13.13
CA MET A 52 -6.87 8.55 13.62
C MET A 52 -5.73 8.03 14.52
N CYS A 53 -4.48 8.45 14.29
CA CYS A 53 -3.33 8.11 15.13
C CYS A 53 -3.17 9.00 16.37
N THR A 54 -3.85 10.15 16.44
CA THR A 54 -3.72 11.13 17.56
C THR A 54 -4.98 11.24 18.42
N GLN A 55 -6.02 10.48 18.07
CA GLN A 55 -7.22 10.31 18.87
C GLN A 55 -6.90 9.72 20.24
N LYS A 56 -7.68 10.10 21.25
CA LYS A 56 -7.51 9.55 22.60
C LYS A 56 -7.92 8.08 22.64
N PRO A 57 -7.30 7.26 23.50
CA PRO A 57 -7.78 5.91 23.78
C PRO A 57 -9.28 5.91 24.13
N PRO A 58 -10.05 4.92 23.66
CA PRO A 58 -9.64 3.70 22.97
C PRO A 58 -9.48 3.83 21.43
N HIS A 59 -9.54 5.03 20.88
CA HIS A 59 -9.64 5.27 19.43
C HIS A 59 -8.31 5.62 18.74
N ASP A 60 -7.17 5.25 19.35
CA ASP A 60 -5.87 5.26 18.66
C ASP A 60 -5.80 4.03 17.77
N TYR A 61 -5.79 4.26 16.45
CA TYR A 61 -5.78 3.20 15.44
C TYR A 61 -4.42 2.98 14.79
N SER A 62 -3.33 3.44 15.41
CA SER A 62 -2.00 3.43 14.78
C SER A 62 -1.52 2.03 14.38
N GLN A 63 -1.80 1.01 15.21
CA GLN A 63 -1.45 -0.38 14.91
C GLN A 63 -2.28 -0.91 13.74
N GLN A 64 -3.61 -0.71 13.79
CA GLN A 64 -4.52 -1.15 12.75
C GLN A 64 -4.19 -0.49 11.40
N LEU A 65 -3.84 0.79 11.41
CA LEU A 65 -3.44 1.52 10.20
C LEU A 65 -2.08 1.04 9.65
N TYR A 66 -1.15 0.63 10.51
CA TYR A 66 0.10 -0.01 10.09
C TYR A 66 -0.15 -1.37 9.41
N ASP A 67 -1.06 -2.17 9.97
CA ASP A 67 -1.43 -3.47 9.40
C ASP A 67 -2.19 -3.29 8.06
N LYS A 68 -3.14 -2.35 8.01
CA LYS A 68 -3.86 -1.96 6.79
C LYS A 68 -2.96 -1.43 5.68
N TYR A 69 -1.87 -0.74 6.02
CA TYR A 69 -0.87 -0.32 5.04
C TYR A 69 -0.26 -1.52 4.30
N ARG A 70 0.11 -2.58 5.04
CA ARG A 70 0.63 -3.83 4.46
C ARG A 70 -0.44 -4.50 3.60
N GLU A 71 -1.64 -4.70 4.15
CA GLU A 71 -2.76 -5.35 3.45
C GLU A 71 -3.05 -4.69 2.09
N SER A 72 -2.93 -3.37 2.00
CA SER A 72 -3.18 -2.62 0.76
C SER A 72 -2.22 -3.01 -0.38
N PHE A 73 -0.96 -3.34 -0.07
CA PHE A 73 -0.01 -3.86 -1.06
C PHE A 73 -0.30 -5.30 -1.40
N GLU A 74 -0.56 -6.14 -0.39
CA GLU A 74 -0.82 -7.57 -0.59
C GLU A 74 -2.06 -7.77 -1.47
N GLU A 75 -3.12 -7.01 -1.23
CA GLU A 75 -4.33 -6.99 -2.04
C GLU A 75 -4.05 -6.57 -3.49
N TYR A 76 -3.32 -5.46 -3.71
CA TYR A 76 -2.96 -5.01 -5.07
C TYR A 76 -2.10 -6.05 -5.81
N ILE A 77 -1.11 -6.62 -5.11
CA ILE A 77 -0.21 -7.61 -5.69
C ILE A 77 -0.99 -8.86 -6.09
N THR A 78 -1.81 -9.39 -5.18
CA THR A 78 -2.54 -10.64 -5.41
C THR A 78 -3.65 -10.51 -6.44
N SER A 79 -4.39 -9.39 -6.44
CA SER A 79 -5.53 -9.18 -7.35
C SER A 79 -5.14 -8.68 -8.74
N THR A 80 -4.01 -7.97 -8.88
CA THR A 80 -3.68 -7.26 -10.12
C THR A 80 -2.30 -7.66 -10.66
N VAL A 81 -1.27 -7.62 -9.83
CA VAL A 81 0.11 -7.88 -10.26
C VAL A 81 0.30 -9.35 -10.65
N LEU A 82 0.00 -10.29 -9.76
CA LEU A 82 0.23 -11.72 -10.00
C LEU A 82 -0.56 -12.24 -11.22
N PRO A 83 -1.86 -11.93 -11.40
CA PRO A 83 -2.59 -12.33 -12.61
C PRO A 83 -1.93 -11.78 -13.89
N SER A 84 -1.54 -10.50 -13.91
CA SER A 84 -0.92 -9.88 -15.09
C SER A 84 0.41 -10.52 -15.51
N LEU A 85 1.13 -11.12 -14.54
CA LEU A 85 2.36 -11.89 -14.76
C LEU A 85 2.09 -13.33 -15.16
N ARG A 86 0.97 -13.92 -14.71
CA ARG A 86 0.55 -15.29 -15.09
C ARG A 86 0.09 -15.37 -16.54
N GLU A 87 -0.54 -14.32 -17.05
CA GLU A 87 -1.04 -14.25 -18.43
C GLU A 87 0.05 -14.05 -19.49
N LYS A 88 1.30 -13.80 -19.08
CA LYS A 88 2.41 -13.51 -19.98
C LYS A 88 3.53 -14.54 -19.83
N HIS A 89 4.28 -14.72 -20.92
CA HIS A 89 5.41 -15.66 -20.99
C HIS A 89 6.69 -14.97 -21.49
N ASP A 90 7.83 -15.59 -21.20
CA ASP A 90 9.16 -15.21 -21.67
C ASP A 90 9.45 -13.70 -21.53
N GLU A 91 9.86 -13.05 -22.63
CA GLU A 91 10.20 -11.63 -22.65
C GLU A 91 9.01 -10.73 -22.25
N PHE A 92 7.79 -11.07 -22.64
CA PHE A 92 6.61 -10.28 -22.30
C PHE A 92 6.32 -10.31 -20.80
N MET A 93 6.56 -11.46 -20.14
CA MET A 93 6.46 -11.58 -18.68
C MET A 93 7.52 -10.72 -18.00
N LEU A 94 8.76 -10.74 -18.48
CA LEU A 94 9.85 -9.90 -17.93
C LEU A 94 9.56 -8.40 -18.08
N ARG A 95 9.05 -7.97 -19.25
CA ARG A 95 8.65 -6.57 -19.48
C ARG A 95 7.52 -6.16 -18.54
N GLU A 96 6.54 -7.03 -18.33
CA GLU A 96 5.47 -6.79 -17.36
C GLU A 96 6.00 -6.72 -15.93
N LEU A 97 6.90 -7.60 -15.53
CA LEU A 97 7.52 -7.58 -14.20
C LEU A 97 8.22 -6.24 -13.93
N VAL A 98 8.97 -5.72 -14.90
CA VAL A 98 9.60 -4.40 -14.79
C VAL A 98 8.56 -3.30 -14.65
N LYS A 99 7.50 -3.30 -15.48
CA LYS A 99 6.38 -2.35 -15.38
C LYS A 99 5.74 -2.39 -13.99
N ARG A 100 5.42 -3.59 -13.49
CA ARG A 100 4.78 -3.81 -12.18
C ARG A 100 5.67 -3.34 -11.03
N TRP A 101 6.98 -3.58 -11.11
CA TRP A 101 7.92 -3.06 -10.13
C TRP A 101 8.00 -1.53 -10.12
N LEU A 102 8.00 -0.88 -11.29
CA LEU A 102 7.98 0.58 -11.37
C LEU A 102 6.70 1.17 -10.76
N ASN A 103 5.54 0.59 -11.07
CA ASN A 103 4.26 0.97 -10.48
C ASN A 103 4.27 0.77 -8.96
N HIS A 104 4.78 -0.36 -8.48
CA HIS A 104 4.87 -0.67 -7.06
C HIS A 104 5.72 0.36 -6.30
N LYS A 105 6.87 0.77 -6.84
CA LYS A 105 7.69 1.84 -6.23
C LYS A 105 6.95 3.17 -6.13
N ILE A 106 6.11 3.50 -7.12
CA ILE A 106 5.28 4.71 -7.09
C ILE A 106 4.22 4.57 -5.98
N MET A 107 3.59 3.40 -5.86
CA MET A 107 2.63 3.11 -4.80
C MET A 107 3.26 3.24 -3.41
N VAL A 108 4.43 2.63 -3.18
CA VAL A 108 5.20 2.75 -1.94
C VAL A 108 5.49 4.22 -1.61
N ARG A 109 5.91 5.02 -2.60
CA ARG A 109 6.18 6.44 -2.39
C ARG A 109 4.94 7.22 -1.94
N TRP A 110 3.78 6.98 -2.57
CA TRP A 110 2.55 7.69 -2.22
C TRP A 110 1.98 7.26 -0.87
N LEU A 111 1.85 5.95 -0.63
CA LEU A 111 1.30 5.46 0.63
C LEU A 111 2.22 5.83 1.81
N SER A 112 3.56 5.75 1.66
CA SER A 112 4.47 6.18 2.74
C SER A 112 4.32 7.67 3.07
N ARG A 113 3.91 8.50 2.11
CA ARG A 113 3.61 9.92 2.35
C ARG A 113 2.29 10.11 3.08
N PHE A 114 1.23 9.41 2.69
CA PHE A 114 -0.06 9.49 3.39
C PHE A 114 0.04 8.99 4.83
N PHE A 115 0.80 7.92 5.06
CA PHE A 115 0.96 7.29 6.37
C PHE A 115 2.17 7.79 7.17
N HIS A 116 2.85 8.86 6.73
CA HIS A 116 4.15 9.29 7.26
C HIS A 116 4.16 9.54 8.78
N TYR A 117 3.01 9.87 9.39
CA TYR A 117 2.89 9.99 10.83
C TYR A 117 3.31 8.70 11.57
N LEU A 118 2.95 7.53 11.03
CA LEU A 118 3.30 6.24 11.63
C LEU A 118 4.82 6.05 11.70
N ASP A 119 5.55 6.31 10.61
CA ASP A 119 7.02 6.24 10.58
C ASP A 119 7.64 7.12 11.67
N ARG A 120 7.15 8.35 11.78
CA ARG A 120 7.75 9.36 12.67
C ARG A 120 7.48 9.07 14.15
N TYR A 121 6.31 8.54 14.51
CA TYR A 121 5.90 8.44 15.91
C TYR A 121 5.57 7.03 16.36
N PHE A 122 4.75 6.28 15.63
CA PHE A 122 4.30 4.96 16.05
C PHE A 122 5.39 3.90 15.88
N ILE A 123 5.93 3.79 14.67
CA ILE A 123 6.97 2.83 14.27
C ILE A 123 8.25 3.11 15.04
N ALA A 124 8.68 4.37 15.10
CA ALA A 124 9.88 4.77 15.84
C ALA A 124 9.83 4.37 17.33
N ARG A 125 8.66 4.49 17.98
CA ARG A 125 8.49 4.11 19.40
C ARG A 125 8.45 2.60 19.64
N ARG A 126 8.04 1.82 18.65
CA ARG A 126 7.88 0.36 18.75
C ARG A 126 8.98 -0.43 18.08
N SER A 127 9.94 0.25 17.43
CA SER A 127 11.01 -0.38 16.65
C SER A 127 10.49 -1.34 15.58
N LEU A 128 9.35 -0.99 14.96
CA LEU A 128 8.79 -1.74 13.84
C LEU A 128 9.56 -1.44 12.54
N PRO A 129 9.46 -2.29 11.51
CA PRO A 129 9.97 -1.96 10.18
C PRO A 129 9.35 -0.66 9.63
N PRO A 130 10.15 0.23 9.01
CA PRO A 130 9.63 1.45 8.37
C PRO A 130 8.66 1.13 7.22
N LEU A 131 7.70 2.02 6.97
CA LEU A 131 6.68 1.82 5.94
C LEU A 131 7.29 1.53 4.56
N LYS A 132 8.31 2.29 4.18
CA LYS A 132 9.02 2.09 2.91
C LYS A 132 9.61 0.67 2.80
N GLU A 133 10.16 0.14 3.88
CA GLU A 133 10.69 -1.21 3.91
C GLU A 133 9.56 -2.23 3.78
N VAL A 134 8.49 -2.10 4.58
CA VAL A 134 7.31 -2.96 4.52
C VAL A 134 6.77 -3.03 3.10
N GLY A 135 6.51 -1.88 2.47
CA GLY A 135 5.98 -1.81 1.11
C GLY A 135 6.89 -2.49 0.09
N LEU A 136 8.22 -2.30 0.16
CA LEU A 136 9.15 -2.96 -0.76
C LEU A 136 9.21 -4.47 -0.53
N THR A 137 9.18 -4.91 0.73
CA THR A 137 9.20 -6.34 1.08
C THR A 137 7.95 -7.09 0.60
N CYS A 138 6.77 -6.49 0.63
CA CYS A 138 5.54 -7.11 0.11
C CYS A 138 5.68 -7.59 -1.34
N PHE A 139 6.23 -6.75 -2.22
CA PHE A 139 6.44 -7.13 -3.62
C PHE A 139 7.47 -8.23 -3.77
N ARG A 140 8.62 -8.09 -3.09
CA ARG A 140 9.65 -9.11 -3.09
C ARG A 140 9.04 -10.44 -2.66
N ASP A 141 8.39 -10.49 -1.51
CA ASP A 141 7.97 -11.76 -0.91
C ASP A 141 6.89 -12.44 -1.76
N LEU A 142 5.86 -11.71 -2.20
CA LEU A 142 4.76 -12.31 -2.96
C LEU A 142 5.13 -12.63 -4.42
N VAL A 143 5.83 -11.71 -5.11
CA VAL A 143 6.15 -11.91 -6.54
C VAL A 143 7.31 -12.90 -6.70
N TYR A 144 8.31 -12.87 -5.82
CA TYR A 144 9.41 -13.83 -5.86
C TYR A 144 8.94 -15.24 -5.53
N GLN A 145 8.04 -15.41 -4.55
CA GLN A 145 7.45 -16.72 -4.24
C GLN A 145 6.72 -17.31 -5.46
N GLU A 146 5.94 -16.50 -6.17
CA GLU A 146 5.25 -16.93 -7.40
C GLU A 146 6.25 -17.34 -8.50
N LEU A 147 7.27 -16.52 -8.76
CA LEU A 147 8.26 -16.82 -9.81
C LEU A 147 9.09 -18.06 -9.48
N ASN A 148 9.51 -18.23 -8.23
CA ASN A 148 10.23 -19.41 -7.79
C ASN A 148 9.38 -20.69 -7.88
N ALA A 149 8.10 -20.61 -7.55
CA ALA A 149 7.18 -21.74 -7.72
C ALA A 149 7.13 -22.19 -9.18
N LYS A 150 6.97 -21.25 -10.13
CA LYS A 150 6.98 -21.55 -11.56
C LYS A 150 8.29 -22.16 -12.06
N VAL A 151 9.44 -21.63 -11.62
CA VAL A 151 10.76 -22.17 -11.99
C VAL A 151 10.90 -23.60 -11.49
N ARG A 152 10.53 -23.85 -10.23
CA ARG A 152 10.56 -25.20 -9.65
C ARG A 152 9.66 -26.16 -10.42
N ASP A 153 8.43 -25.77 -10.71
CA ASP A 153 7.46 -26.64 -11.40
C ASP A 153 7.91 -26.93 -12.84
N HIS A 154 8.52 -25.96 -13.53
CA HIS A 154 9.12 -26.18 -14.84
C HIS A 154 10.30 -27.17 -14.78
N ILE A 155 11.21 -27.02 -13.82
CA ILE A 155 12.33 -27.96 -13.62
C ILE A 155 11.81 -29.39 -13.35
N LEU A 156 10.78 -29.54 -12.51
CA LEU A 156 10.17 -30.84 -12.21
C LEU A 156 9.50 -31.48 -13.44
N SER A 157 8.99 -30.67 -14.38
CA SER A 157 8.40 -31.19 -15.63
C SER A 157 9.41 -31.69 -16.66
N LEU A 158 10.71 -31.40 -16.47
CA LEU A 158 11.81 -31.78 -17.36
C LEU A 158 12.53 -33.06 -16.92
N VAL A 159 12.14 -33.66 -15.78
CA VAL A 159 12.69 -34.90 -15.21
C VAL A 159 11.67 -36.02 -15.35
#